data_AF-A0A953M3E6-F1
#
_entry.id   AF-A0A953M3E6-F1
#
_cell.length_a   1.000
_cell.length_b   1.000
_cell.length_c   1.000
_cell.angle_alpha   90.00
_cell.angle_beta   90.00
_cell.angle_gamma   90.00
#
_symmetry.space_group_name_H-M   'P 1'
#
loop_
_entity.id
_entity.type
_entity.pdbx_description
1 polymer ?
#
loop_
_entity_poly.entity_id
_entity_poly.type
_entity_poly.pdbx_seq_one_letter_code
_entity_poly.pdbx_strand_id
1 'polypeptide(L)'
;MEMSKEVLSAVSHSYELATYSTPELRGLFNDWISAIEQETLEFLKDKSTVDPVDVAEHVRLRQDSVIFILGKLAREGKIRMKATGARQESTNRCL
;
A
#
# COMPACT_ATOMS: atom_id res chain seq x y z
N MET A 1 -4.33 -18.71 24.50
CA MET A 1 -3.42 -17.55 24.56
C MET A 1 -3.07 -17.17 23.13
N GLU A 2 -3.88 -16.29 22.55
CA GLU A 2 -3.84 -15.92 21.13
C GLU A 2 -3.40 -14.46 21.02
N MET A 3 -2.29 -14.13 21.67
CA MET A 3 -1.78 -12.76 21.78
C MET A 3 -0.27 -12.74 21.54
N SER A 4 0.15 -13.37 20.44
CA SER A 4 1.55 -13.33 19.97
C SER A 4 1.69 -13.26 18.45
N LYS A 5 0.62 -13.49 17.68
CA LYS A 5 0.67 -13.43 16.21
C LYS A 5 0.41 -12.03 15.65
N GLU A 6 -0.50 -11.27 16.25
CA GLU A 6 -0.84 -9.93 15.75
C GLU A 6 0.24 -8.87 16.06
N VAL A 7 0.85 -8.94 17.24
CA VAL A 7 2.00 -8.08 17.58
C VAL A 7 3.22 -8.40 16.72
N LEU A 8 3.43 -9.66 16.33
CA LEU A 8 4.53 -10.03 15.44
C LEU A 8 4.28 -9.53 14.00
N SER A 9 3.02 -9.58 13.53
CA SER A 9 2.63 -9.03 12.22
C SER A 9 2.80 -7.50 12.14
N ALA A 10 2.46 -6.77 13.21
CA ALA A 10 2.68 -5.33 13.28
C ALA A 10 4.18 -4.96 13.36
N VAL A 11 5.01 -5.84 13.91
CA VAL A 11 6.47 -5.68 14.00
C VAL A 11 7.17 -6.00 12.68
N SER A 12 6.67 -6.94 11.88
CA SER A 12 7.29 -7.32 10.60
C SER A 12 7.29 -6.20 9.55
N HIS A 13 6.33 -5.27 9.57
CA HIS A 13 6.28 -4.24 8.54
C HIS A 13 7.35 -3.14 8.71
N SER A 14 7.96 -3.01 9.90
CA SER A 14 9.05 -2.06 10.17
C SER A 14 10.42 -2.73 10.37
N TYR A 15 10.48 -4.07 10.47
CA TYR A 15 11.72 -4.78 10.83
C TYR A 15 12.63 -5.17 9.66
N GLU A 16 12.12 -5.25 8.44
CA GLU A 16 12.98 -5.58 7.29
C GLU A 16 14.00 -4.45 6.99
N LEU A 17 13.68 -3.19 7.33
CA LEU A 17 14.59 -2.04 7.20
C LEU A 17 15.48 -1.80 8.43
N ALA A 18 15.02 -2.21 9.62
CA ALA A 18 15.77 -2.02 10.87
C ALA A 18 17.05 -2.88 10.94
N THR A 19 17.12 -3.95 10.15
CA THR A 19 18.23 -4.92 10.19
C THR A 19 19.41 -4.53 9.29
N TYR A 20 19.22 -3.63 8.30
CA TYR A 20 20.20 -3.42 7.23
C TYR A 20 20.58 -1.97 6.92
N SER A 21 20.07 -0.96 7.63
CA SER A 21 20.26 0.44 7.24
C SER A 21 20.61 1.35 8.42
N THR A 22 21.57 2.27 8.18
CA THR A 22 21.91 3.32 9.13
C THR A 22 20.72 4.28 9.33
N PRO A 23 20.66 5.04 10.45
CA PRO A 23 19.57 6.00 10.70
C PRO A 23 19.30 6.96 9.53
N GLU A 24 20.34 7.39 8.84
CA GLU A 24 20.28 8.32 7.70
C GLU A 24 19.54 7.69 6.51
N LEU A 25 19.88 6.43 6.16
CA LEU A 25 19.22 5.72 5.06
C LEU A 25 17.75 5.42 5.36
N ARG A 26 17.41 5.15 6.63
CA ARG A 26 16.00 5.01 7.05
C ARG A 26 15.23 6.32 6.88
N GLY A 27 15.87 7.46 7.14
CA GLY A 27 15.29 8.79 6.89
C GLY A 27 14.92 8.96 5.41
N LEU A 28 15.86 8.67 4.51
CA LEU A 28 15.61 8.76 3.06
C LEU A 28 14.45 7.87 2.59
N PHE A 29 14.34 6.66 3.13
CA PHE A 29 13.21 5.78 2.82
C PHE A 29 11.87 6.37 3.29
N ASN A 30 11.83 6.92 4.51
CA ASN A 30 10.62 7.53 5.05
C ASN A 30 10.22 8.78 4.25
N ASP A 31 11.18 9.61 3.85
CA ASP A 31 10.95 10.78 3.02
C ASP A 31 10.41 10.38 1.65
N TRP A 32 11.00 9.33 1.05
CA TRP A 32 10.52 8.77 -0.21
C TRP A 32 9.09 8.22 -0.11
N ILE A 33 8.78 7.43 0.92
CA ILE A 33 7.41 6.95 1.16
C ILE A 33 6.44 8.12 1.36
N SER A 34 6.84 9.15 2.11
CA SER A 34 6.01 10.33 2.32
C SER A 34 5.71 11.08 1.03
N ALA A 35 6.68 11.18 0.11
CA ALA A 35 6.49 11.77 -1.21
C ALA A 35 5.50 10.96 -2.06
N ILE A 36 5.63 9.63 -2.08
CA ILE A 36 4.70 8.74 -2.79
C ILE A 36 3.27 8.86 -2.23
N GLU A 37 3.12 8.97 -0.92
CA GLU A 37 1.81 9.21 -0.30
C GLU A 37 1.19 10.53 -0.73
N GLN A 38 1.98 11.61 -0.78
CA GLN A 38 1.51 12.91 -1.23
C GLN A 38 1.08 12.88 -2.70
N GLU A 39 1.92 12.31 -3.58
CA GLU A 39 1.61 12.12 -5.00
C GLU A 39 0.32 11.30 -5.19
N THR A 40 0.18 10.21 -4.43
CA THR A 40 -1.04 9.39 -4.45
C THR A 40 -2.27 10.20 -4.04
N LEU A 41 -2.18 11.01 -2.98
CA LEU A 41 -3.31 11.84 -2.54
C LEU A 41 -3.67 12.90 -3.58
N GLU A 42 -2.68 13.50 -4.23
CA GLU A 42 -2.89 14.47 -5.31
C GLU A 42 -3.61 13.84 -6.50
N PHE A 43 -3.20 12.63 -6.91
CA PHE A 43 -3.87 11.87 -7.97
C PHE A 43 -5.34 11.54 -7.64
N LEU A 44 -5.68 11.40 -6.36
CA LEU A 44 -7.00 11.03 -5.88
C LEU A 44 -7.95 12.22 -5.68
N LYS A 45 -7.45 13.45 -5.51
CA LYS A 45 -8.25 14.63 -5.10
C LYS A 45 -9.49 14.86 -5.95
N ASP A 46 -9.39 14.65 -7.26
CA ASP A 46 -10.47 14.94 -8.22
C ASP A 46 -11.23 13.69 -8.68
N LYS A 47 -10.97 12.54 -8.06
CA LYS A 47 -11.53 11.24 -8.48
C LYS A 47 -12.50 10.69 -7.44
N SER A 48 -13.72 10.40 -7.86
CA SER A 48 -14.72 9.74 -7.00
C SER A 48 -14.48 8.24 -6.84
N THR A 49 -13.80 7.63 -7.80
CA THR A 49 -13.47 6.21 -7.84
C THR A 49 -12.18 6.05 -8.64
N VAL A 50 -11.27 5.20 -8.18
CA VAL A 50 -10.01 4.91 -8.87
C VAL A 50 -9.72 3.42 -8.79
N ASP A 51 -9.17 2.85 -9.86
CA ASP A 51 -8.61 1.50 -9.83
C ASP A 51 -7.19 1.55 -9.26
N PRO A 52 -6.80 0.65 -8.33
CA PRO A 52 -5.41 0.52 -7.89
C PRO A 52 -4.39 0.36 -9.02
N VAL A 53 -4.78 -0.17 -10.19
CA VAL A 53 -3.92 -0.25 -11.38
C VAL A 53 -3.55 1.14 -11.88
N ASP A 54 -4.51 2.08 -11.97
CA ASP A 54 -4.26 3.45 -12.44
C ASP A 54 -3.28 4.19 -11.52
N VAL A 55 -3.41 3.95 -10.22
CA VAL A 55 -2.51 4.53 -9.21
C VAL A 55 -1.11 3.93 -9.35
N ALA A 56 -0.99 2.62 -9.53
CA ALA A 56 0.27 1.91 -9.74
C ALA A 56 1.03 2.42 -10.96
N GLU A 57 0.33 2.66 -12.07
CA GLU A 57 0.92 3.27 -13.26
C GLU A 57 1.38 4.72 -13.02
N HIS A 58 0.59 5.50 -12.28
CA HIS A 58 0.91 6.89 -11.96
C HIS A 58 2.19 7.00 -11.12
N VAL A 59 2.25 6.31 -9.99
CA VAL A 59 3.40 6.37 -9.06
C VAL A 59 4.54 5.43 -9.45
N ARG A 60 4.38 4.70 -10.56
CA ARG A 60 5.35 3.74 -11.12
C ARG A 60 5.80 2.66 -10.12
N LEU A 61 4.85 2.16 -9.35
CA LEU A 61 5.05 1.05 -8.43
C LEU A 61 4.24 -0.16 -8.87
N ARG A 62 4.57 -1.32 -8.31
CA ARG A 62 3.73 -2.50 -8.51
C ARG A 62 2.40 -2.34 -7.80
N GLN A 63 1.35 -2.95 -8.35
CA GLN A 63 0.00 -2.88 -7.82
C GLN A 63 -0.11 -3.36 -6.36
N ASP A 64 0.61 -4.43 -5.99
CA ASP A 64 0.65 -4.96 -4.62
C ASP A 64 1.16 -3.91 -3.61
N SER A 65 2.19 -3.15 -4.01
CA SER A 65 2.78 -2.08 -3.21
C SER A 65 1.83 -0.88 -3.09
N VAL A 66 1.12 -0.55 -4.17
CA VAL A 66 0.10 0.50 -4.14
C VAL A 66 -1.10 0.13 -3.28
N ILE A 67 -1.57 -1.12 -3.33
CA ILE A 67 -2.63 -1.60 -2.45
C ILE A 67 -2.23 -1.42 -0.98
N PHE A 68 -0.96 -1.70 -0.66
CA PHE A 68 -0.42 -1.46 0.67
C PHE A 68 -0.49 0.04 1.07
N ILE A 69 -0.03 0.94 0.20
CA ILE A 69 -0.05 2.40 0.43
C ILE A 69 -1.48 2.91 0.59
N LEU A 70 -2.41 2.50 -0.29
CA LEU A 70 -3.82 2.86 -0.20
C LEU A 70 -4.45 2.36 1.10
N GLY A 71 -4.12 1.15 1.52
CA GLY A 71 -4.52 0.61 2.81
C GLY A 71 -4.01 1.43 4.00
N LYS A 72 -2.75 1.88 3.95
CA LYS A 72 -2.17 2.80 4.95
C LYS A 72 -2.93 4.13 4.99
N LEU A 73 -3.12 4.79 3.85
CA LEU A 73 -3.86 6.06 3.75
C LEU A 73 -5.30 5.94 4.25
N ALA A 74 -5.96 4.82 4.01
CA ALA A 74 -7.30 4.55 4.51
C ALA A 74 -7.32 4.38 6.04
N ARG A 75 -6.35 3.66 6.61
CA ARG A 75 -6.19 3.50 8.08
C ARG A 75 -5.90 4.83 8.78
N GLU A 76 -5.19 5.72 8.11
CA GLU A 76 -4.92 7.09 8.58
C GLU A 76 -6.11 8.05 8.38
N GLY A 77 -7.20 7.60 7.77
CA GLY A 77 -8.39 8.42 7.51
C GLY A 77 -8.23 9.46 6.40
N LYS A 78 -7.13 9.40 5.65
CA LYS A 78 -6.85 10.34 4.54
C LYS A 78 -7.71 10.04 3.31
N ILE A 79 -8.12 8.78 3.12
CA ILE A 79 -9.01 8.35 2.04
C ILE A 79 -10.09 7.40 2.56
N ARG A 80 -11.18 7.24 1.80
CA ARG A 80 -12.20 6.21 2.05
C ARG A 80 -12.09 5.12 0.99
N MET A 81 -11.83 3.89 1.42
CA MET A 81 -11.73 2.74 0.53
C MET A 81 -13.02 1.93 0.59
N LYS A 82 -13.58 1.57 -0.58
CA LYS A 82 -14.67 0.60 -0.69
C LYS A 82 -14.20 -0.51 -1.62
N ALA A 83 -14.19 -1.75 -1.12
CA ALA A 83 -13.91 -2.90 -1.96
C ALA A 83 -15.14 -3.18 -2.81
N THR A 84 -15.00 -3.07 -4.13
CA THR A 84 -16.01 -3.53 -5.08
C THR A 84 -15.49 -4.84 -5.66
N GLY A 85 -16.11 -5.97 -5.30
CA GLY A 85 -15.66 -7.28 -5.75
C GLY A 85 -15.91 -7.44 -7.25
N ALA A 86 -14.92 -7.10 -8.08
CA ALA A 86 -14.87 -7.59 -9.45
C ALA A 86 -14.26 -8.99 -9.41
N ARG A 87 -15.12 -10.02 -9.40
CA ARG A 87 -14.71 -11.40 -9.58
C ARG A 87 -14.06 -11.52 -10.95
N GLN A 88 -12.74 -11.57 -11.03
CA GLN A 88 -12.06 -12.07 -12.23
C GLN A 88 -12.31 -13.58 -12.28
N GLU A 89 -13.38 -13.98 -12.95
CA GLU A 89 -13.59 -15.35 -13.39
C GLU A 89 -12.54 -15.66 -14.46
N SER A 90 -11.36 -16.09 -14.01
CA SER A 90 -10.39 -16.78 -14.86
C SER A 90 -11.03 -18.08 -15.32
N THR A 91 -11.74 -18.01 -16.44
CA THR A 91 -12.24 -19.14 -17.19
C THR A 91 -11.05 -19.85 -17.82
N ASN A 92 -10.31 -20.63 -17.04
CA ASN A 92 -9.43 -21.65 -17.62
C ASN A 92 -10.25 -22.90 -17.87
N ARG A 93 -10.79 -22.91 -19.09
CA ARG A 93 -11.42 -24.03 -19.77
C ARG A 93 -10.45 -25.21 -19.73
N CYS A 94 -10.92 -26.30 -19.14
CA CYS A 94 -10.35 -27.64 -19.25
C CYS A 94 -9.92 -27.93 -20.71
N LEU A 95 -8.69 -28.41 -20.89
CA LEU A 95 -8.29 -29.27 -22.00
C LEU A 95 -7.65 -30.52 -21.41
#